data_AF-A0AA45MZV0-F1
#
_entry.id   AF-A0AA45MZV0-F1
#
_cell.length_a   1.000
_cell.length_b   1.000
_cell.length_c   1.000
_cell.angle_alpha   90.00
_cell.angle_beta   90.00
_cell.angle_gamma   90.00
#
_symmetry.space_group_name_H-M   'P 1'
#
loop_
_entity.id
_entity.type
_entity.pdbx_description
1 polymer ?
#
loop_
_entity_poly.entity_id
_entity_poly.type
_entity_poly.pdbx_seq_one_letter_code
_entity_poly.pdbx_strand_id
1 'polypeptide(L)'
;MRALFGIALLLCPVCVHAAPNEKDAVALAEKGAQFVRAHGKAEMIARINRKDPEFNQGALYLAMRDLEGITIAHPTTALIGKNLLDVPDADGKPFRQEMLALAKGKGFGWVDYKFRNPQTGKVEAKSTYVLRVEDVSLEAGIYKH
;
A
#
# COMPACT_ATOMS: atom_id res chain seq x y z
N MET A 1 40.49 34.28 30.24
CA MET A 1 39.17 34.52 30.85
C MET A 1 38.10 34.15 29.82
N ARG A 2 37.20 33.26 30.22
CA ARG A 2 36.07 32.57 29.55
C ARG A 2 35.57 33.10 28.19
N ALA A 3 35.58 32.22 27.20
CA ALA A 3 34.76 32.30 25.99
C ALA A 3 33.33 31.80 26.30
N LEU A 4 32.31 32.59 25.93
CA LEU A 4 30.90 32.22 25.98
C LEU A 4 30.45 31.81 24.58
N PHE A 5 30.34 30.49 24.34
CA PHE A 5 29.65 29.95 23.18
C PHE A 5 28.13 29.94 23.46
N GLY A 6 27.38 30.80 22.78
CA GLY A 6 25.92 30.76 22.76
C GLY A 6 25.45 29.65 21.83
N ILE A 7 24.83 28.62 22.38
CA ILE A 7 24.14 27.57 21.61
C ILE A 7 22.77 28.14 21.19
N ALA A 8 22.63 28.45 19.91
CA ALA A 8 21.33 28.74 19.32
C ALA A 8 20.58 27.41 19.11
N LEU A 9 19.59 27.15 19.95
CA LEU A 9 18.69 26.01 19.80
C LEU A 9 17.71 26.32 18.64
N LEU A 10 18.05 25.90 17.42
CA LEU A 10 17.12 25.87 16.30
C LEU A 10 16.05 24.80 16.58
N LEU A 11 14.89 25.24 17.06
CA LEU A 11 13.66 24.45 17.08
C LEU A 11 13.17 24.27 15.64
N CYS A 12 13.62 23.20 14.98
CA CYS A 12 12.96 22.71 13.77
C CYS A 12 11.52 22.28 14.14
N PRO A 13 10.47 22.82 13.51
CA PRO A 13 9.13 22.29 13.71
C PRO A 13 9.12 20.85 13.19
N VAL A 14 8.89 19.90 14.09
CA VAL A 14 8.62 18.52 13.72
C VAL A 14 7.26 18.53 13.03
N CYS A 15 7.28 18.49 11.70
CA CYS A 15 6.06 18.27 10.92
C CYS A 15 5.55 16.87 11.27
N VAL A 16 4.60 16.78 12.20
CA VAL A 16 3.83 15.56 12.42
C VAL A 16 3.01 15.35 11.15
N HIS A 17 3.50 14.46 10.29
CA HIS A 17 2.73 14.05 9.13
C HIS A 17 1.51 13.29 9.65
N ALA A 18 0.31 13.78 9.36
CA ALA A 18 -0.92 13.10 9.74
C ALA A 18 -0.92 11.67 9.15
N ALA A 19 -1.52 10.72 9.86
CA ALA A 19 -1.66 9.37 9.35
C ALA A 19 -2.44 9.38 8.02
N PRO A 20 -2.04 8.55 7.03
CA PRO A 20 -2.77 8.44 5.77
C PRO A 20 -4.24 8.09 5.98
N ASN A 21 -5.12 8.68 5.18
CA ASN A 21 -6.56 8.45 5.21
C ASN A 21 -7.07 7.85 3.89
N GLU A 22 -8.37 7.62 3.79
CA GLU A 22 -8.98 6.94 2.64
C GLU A 22 -8.73 7.67 1.32
N LYS A 23 -8.70 9.01 1.32
CA LYS A 23 -8.43 9.81 0.13
C LYS A 23 -7.00 9.59 -0.37
N ASP A 24 -6.05 9.42 0.54
CA ASP A 24 -4.65 9.18 0.18
C ASP A 24 -4.46 7.81 -0.49
N ALA A 25 -5.16 6.78 0.00
CA ALA A 25 -5.17 5.46 -0.63
C ALA A 25 -5.81 5.46 -2.02
N VAL A 26 -6.96 6.14 -2.19
CA VAL A 26 -7.59 6.31 -3.51
C VAL A 26 -6.64 7.05 -4.45
N ALA A 27 -6.08 8.18 -4.03
CA ALA A 27 -5.16 8.97 -4.83
C ALA A 27 -3.91 8.16 -5.24
N LEU A 28 -3.38 7.33 -4.33
CA LEU A 28 -2.23 6.48 -4.64
C LEU A 28 -2.56 5.39 -5.68
N ALA A 29 -3.73 4.74 -5.55
CA ALA A 29 -4.20 3.76 -6.52
C ALA A 29 -4.45 4.38 -7.89
N GLU A 30 -5.10 5.54 -7.95
CA GLU A 30 -5.34 6.29 -9.19
C GLU A 30 -4.01 6.73 -9.84
N LYS A 31 -3.06 7.21 -9.05
CA LYS A 31 -1.72 7.55 -9.51
C LYS A 31 -1.01 6.33 -10.12
N GLY A 32 -1.07 5.18 -9.44
CA GLY A 32 -0.55 3.93 -9.99
C GLY A 32 -1.25 3.53 -11.30
N ALA A 33 -2.57 3.71 -11.38
CA ALA A 33 -3.33 3.36 -12.59
C ALA A 33 -2.98 4.27 -13.77
N GLN A 34 -2.75 5.57 -13.52
CA GLN A 34 -2.23 6.51 -14.52
C GLN A 34 -0.82 6.10 -14.97
N PHE A 35 0.04 5.73 -14.01
CA PHE A 35 1.39 5.28 -14.30
C PHE A 35 1.41 4.01 -15.16
N VAL A 36 0.58 3.01 -14.84
CA VAL A 36 0.42 1.79 -15.66
C VAL A 36 0.00 2.12 -17.08
N ARG A 37 -0.94 3.04 -17.28
CA ARG A 37 -1.39 3.45 -18.63
C ARG A 37 -0.29 4.19 -19.42
N ALA A 38 0.57 4.94 -18.75
CA ALA A 38 1.61 5.74 -19.39
C ALA A 38 2.92 4.96 -19.66
N HIS A 39 3.28 4.05 -18.76
CA HIS A 39 4.60 3.39 -18.74
C HIS A 39 4.53 1.85 -18.78
N GLY A 40 3.32 1.30 -18.69
CA GLY A 40 3.09 -0.14 -18.70
C GLY A 40 3.21 -0.79 -17.32
N LYS A 41 2.60 -1.98 -17.23
CA LYS A 41 2.59 -2.82 -16.02
C LYS A 41 3.99 -3.21 -15.52
N ALA A 42 4.92 -3.54 -16.42
CA ALA A 42 6.25 -4.01 -16.04
C ALA A 42 7.03 -2.97 -15.23
N GLU A 43 6.97 -1.69 -15.63
CA GLU A 43 7.63 -0.60 -14.91
C GLU A 43 6.96 -0.36 -13.55
N MET A 44 5.62 -0.43 -13.47
CA MET A 44 4.91 -0.32 -12.19
C MET A 44 5.30 -1.44 -11.21
N ILE A 45 5.41 -2.68 -11.69
CA ILE A 45 5.88 -3.84 -10.90
C ILE A 45 7.28 -3.55 -10.34
N ALA A 46 8.21 -3.09 -11.19
CA ALA A 46 9.57 -2.77 -10.77
C ALA A 46 9.59 -1.69 -9.66
N ARG A 47 8.78 -0.63 -9.81
CA ARG A 47 8.67 0.47 -8.83
C ARG A 47 8.08 0.06 -7.49
N ILE A 48 7.02 -0.76 -7.50
CA ILE A 48 6.45 -1.32 -6.26
C ILE A 48 7.50 -2.19 -5.54
N ASN A 49 8.16 -3.08 -6.27
CA ASN A 49 9.08 -4.05 -5.69
C ASN A 49 10.36 -3.41 -5.12
N ARG A 50 10.84 -2.32 -5.73
CA ARG A 50 11.97 -1.53 -5.20
C ARG A 50 11.57 -0.54 -4.10
N LYS A 51 10.30 -0.53 -3.68
CA LYS A 51 9.74 0.41 -2.68
C LYS A 51 10.00 1.86 -3.06
N ASP A 52 9.73 2.21 -4.31
CA ASP A 52 9.83 3.60 -4.78
C ASP A 52 9.03 4.51 -3.84
N PRO A 53 9.64 5.58 -3.26
CA PRO A 53 8.97 6.46 -2.30
C PRO A 53 7.74 7.16 -2.88
N GLU A 54 7.64 7.24 -4.21
CA GLU A 54 6.45 7.74 -4.90
C GLU A 54 5.22 6.85 -4.67
N PHE A 55 5.44 5.55 -4.47
CA PHE A 55 4.40 4.51 -4.35
C PHE A 55 4.46 3.74 -3.02
N ASN A 56 5.37 4.13 -2.14
CA ASN A 56 5.55 3.56 -0.81
C ASN A 56 5.94 4.65 0.20
N GLN A 57 5.00 4.99 1.06
CA GLN A 57 5.09 6.04 2.07
C GLN A 57 4.97 5.43 3.49
N GLY A 58 5.53 4.22 3.69
CA GLY A 58 5.46 3.51 4.96
C GLY A 58 4.17 2.70 5.13
N ALA A 59 3.20 3.22 5.88
CA ALA A 59 1.91 2.55 6.10
C ALA A 59 0.99 2.60 4.86
N LEU A 60 1.15 3.62 4.01
CA LEU A 60 0.46 3.76 2.74
C LEU A 60 1.40 3.32 1.61
N TYR A 61 1.01 2.29 0.85
CA TYR A 61 1.82 1.75 -0.25
C TYR A 61 0.95 1.03 -1.27
N LEU A 62 1.47 0.87 -2.49
CA LEU A 62 0.87 0.02 -3.52
C LEU A 62 1.31 -1.43 -3.44
N ALA A 63 0.38 -2.32 -3.72
CA ALA A 63 0.60 -3.68 -4.17
C ALA A 63 -0.17 -3.94 -5.47
N MET A 64 0.14 -5.05 -6.14
CA MET A 64 -0.49 -5.42 -7.40
C MET A 64 -0.77 -6.91 -7.46
N ARG A 65 -1.95 -7.26 -7.97
CA ARG A 65 -2.43 -8.63 -8.14
C ARG A 65 -2.98 -8.80 -9.56
N ASP A 66 -2.79 -9.96 -10.16
CA ASP A 66 -3.46 -10.30 -11.41
C ASP A 66 -4.89 -10.78 -11.18
N LEU A 67 -5.64 -10.99 -12.28
CA LEU A 67 -7.00 -11.51 -12.21
C LEU A 67 -7.08 -13.03 -11.97
N GLU A 68 -5.97 -13.72 -11.74
CA GLU A 68 -5.94 -15.11 -11.26
C GLU A 68 -5.75 -15.18 -9.73
N GLY A 69 -5.43 -14.05 -9.11
CA GLY A 69 -5.24 -13.90 -7.68
C GLY A 69 -3.77 -13.94 -7.23
N ILE A 70 -2.84 -14.08 -8.17
CA ILE A 70 -1.40 -14.11 -7.89
C ILE A 70 -0.93 -12.70 -7.56
N THR A 71 -0.18 -12.57 -6.47
CA THR A 71 0.47 -11.30 -6.11
C THR A 71 1.66 -11.10 -7.04
N ILE A 72 1.60 -10.10 -7.94
CA ILE A 72 2.65 -9.86 -8.94
C ILE A 72 3.60 -8.72 -8.55
N ALA A 73 3.19 -7.85 -7.64
CA ALA A 73 4.09 -6.86 -7.03
C ALA A 73 3.69 -6.56 -5.59
N HIS A 74 4.66 -6.47 -4.69
CA HIS A 74 4.40 -6.11 -3.29
C HIS A 74 5.70 -5.63 -2.60
N PRO A 75 5.65 -4.61 -1.70
CA PRO A 75 6.82 -4.15 -0.95
C PRO A 75 7.48 -5.25 -0.09
N THR A 76 6.68 -6.17 0.43
CA THR A 76 7.12 -7.45 1.01
C THR A 76 7.32 -8.48 -0.11
N THR A 77 8.54 -8.58 -0.61
CA THR A 77 8.90 -9.42 -1.77
C THR A 77 8.59 -10.91 -1.58
N ALA A 78 8.59 -11.41 -0.33
CA ALA A 78 8.23 -12.79 -0.01
C ALA A 78 6.77 -13.18 -0.35
N LEU A 79 5.92 -12.21 -0.72
CA LEU A 79 4.55 -12.45 -1.18
C LEU A 79 4.43 -12.59 -2.70
N ILE A 80 5.44 -12.13 -3.46
CA ILE A 80 5.40 -12.11 -4.93
C ILE A 80 5.39 -13.54 -5.48
N GLY A 81 4.59 -13.78 -6.53
CA GLY A 81 4.43 -15.07 -7.20
C GLY A 81 3.52 -16.05 -6.45
N LYS A 82 2.98 -15.68 -5.29
CA LYS A 82 2.10 -16.54 -4.50
C LYS A 82 0.64 -16.28 -4.82
N ASN A 83 -0.10 -17.37 -5.05
CA ASN A 83 -1.55 -17.38 -4.91
C ASN A 83 -1.89 -17.61 -3.43
N LEU A 84 -2.47 -16.61 -2.78
CA LEU A 84 -2.82 -16.64 -1.35
C LEU A 84 -4.31 -16.40 -1.14
N LEU A 85 -5.14 -16.70 -2.15
CA LEU A 85 -6.59 -16.50 -2.07
C LEU A 85 -7.20 -17.27 -0.90
N ASP A 86 -6.72 -18.49 -0.63
CA ASP A 86 -7.26 -19.35 0.43
C ASP A 86 -6.63 -19.11 1.81
N VAL A 87 -5.74 -18.11 1.93
CA VAL A 87 -5.12 -17.74 3.22
C VAL A 87 -5.89 -16.58 3.82
N PRO A 88 -6.68 -16.81 4.90
CA PRO A 88 -7.45 -15.76 5.53
C PRO A 88 -6.54 -14.78 6.30
N ASP A 89 -7.13 -13.68 6.77
CA ASP A 89 -6.50 -12.85 7.80
C ASP A 89 -6.55 -13.52 9.19
N ALA A 90 -6.08 -12.79 10.21
CA ALA A 90 -6.02 -13.28 11.58
C ALA A 90 -7.39 -13.59 12.22
N ASP A 91 -8.50 -13.09 11.65
CA ASP A 91 -9.86 -13.33 12.13
C ASP A 91 -10.61 -14.35 11.25
N GLY A 92 -9.93 -14.98 10.30
CA GLY A 92 -10.53 -15.97 9.39
C GLY A 92 -11.18 -15.36 8.13
N LYS A 93 -10.98 -14.07 7.86
CA LYS A 93 -11.60 -13.40 6.71
C LYS A 93 -10.85 -13.71 5.40
N PRO A 94 -11.52 -14.17 4.32
CA PRO A 94 -10.92 -14.45 3.02
C PRO A 94 -10.73 -13.18 2.17
N PHE A 95 -10.05 -12.17 2.73
CA PHE A 95 -10.03 -10.82 2.16
C PHE A 95 -9.48 -10.73 0.73
N ARG A 96 -8.53 -11.60 0.33
CA ARG A 96 -8.00 -11.58 -1.04
C ARG A 96 -9.02 -12.09 -2.07
N GLN A 97 -9.91 -13.00 -1.69
CA GLN A 97 -11.02 -13.42 -2.55
C GLN A 97 -12.00 -12.27 -2.76
N GLU A 98 -12.32 -11.50 -1.70
CA GLU A 98 -13.14 -10.29 -1.81
C GLU A 98 -12.49 -9.23 -2.72
N MET A 99 -11.19 -8.98 -2.56
CA MET A 99 -10.44 -8.07 -3.44
C MET A 99 -10.48 -8.52 -4.90
N LEU A 100 -10.26 -9.81 -5.16
CA LEU A 100 -10.31 -10.37 -6.52
C LEU A 100 -11.73 -10.27 -7.12
N ALA A 101 -12.77 -10.51 -6.31
CA ALA A 101 -14.16 -10.37 -6.74
C ALA A 101 -14.49 -8.91 -7.12
N LEU A 102 -14.05 -7.93 -6.31
CA LEU A 102 -14.18 -6.51 -6.64
C LEU A 102 -13.45 -6.16 -7.94
N ALA A 103 -12.20 -6.62 -8.09
CA ALA A 103 -11.41 -6.38 -9.30
C ALA A 103 -12.11 -6.94 -10.55
N LYS A 104 -12.57 -8.20 -10.51
CA LYS A 104 -13.26 -8.86 -11.65
C LYS A 104 -14.64 -8.27 -11.96
N GLY A 105 -15.37 -7.86 -10.93
CA GLY A 105 -16.71 -7.28 -11.07
C GLY A 105 -16.65 -5.78 -11.34
N LYS A 106 -16.98 -4.99 -10.32
CA LYS A 106 -17.10 -3.52 -10.40
C LYS A 106 -15.80 -2.84 -10.86
N GLY A 107 -14.65 -3.49 -10.67
CA GLY A 107 -13.34 -2.96 -10.98
C GLY A 107 -12.76 -2.06 -9.89
N PHE A 108 -13.50 -1.79 -8.80
CA PHE A 108 -13.00 -1.04 -7.67
C PHE A 108 -13.84 -1.27 -6.41
N GLY A 109 -13.26 -0.96 -5.24
CA GLY A 109 -13.96 -0.97 -3.97
C GLY A 109 -13.03 -1.07 -2.78
N TRP A 110 -13.61 -1.10 -1.59
CA TRP A 110 -12.88 -1.21 -0.33
C TRP A 110 -13.03 -2.60 0.27
N VAL A 111 -11.94 -3.11 0.85
CA VAL A 111 -11.92 -4.34 1.65
C VAL A 111 -11.24 -4.08 2.97
N ASP A 112 -11.96 -4.37 4.05
CA ASP A 112 -11.46 -4.33 5.43
C ASP A 112 -10.94 -5.69 5.87
N TYR A 113 -9.78 -5.74 6.53
CA TYR A 113 -9.15 -6.98 7.00
C TYR A 113 -8.04 -6.68 8.00
N LYS A 114 -7.45 -7.70 8.60
CA LYS A 114 -6.24 -7.56 9.43
C LYS A 114 -4.97 -7.89 8.65
N PHE A 115 -3.94 -7.06 8.79
CA PHE A 115 -2.65 -7.32 8.17
C PHE A 115 -1.48 -6.82 9.03
N ARG A 116 -0.29 -7.36 8.79
CA ARG A 116 0.92 -6.87 9.46
C ARG A 116 1.20 -5.44 9.00
N ASN A 117 1.26 -4.50 9.94
CA ASN A 117 1.70 -3.13 9.67
C ASN A 117 3.23 -3.10 9.53
N PRO A 118 3.78 -2.60 8.41
CA PRO A 118 5.23 -2.54 8.23
C PRO A 118 5.94 -1.59 9.20
N GLN A 119 5.24 -0.59 9.77
CA GLN A 119 5.79 0.38 10.71
C GLN A 119 5.79 -0.14 12.15
N THR A 120 4.71 -0.78 12.60
CA THR A 120 4.60 -1.27 14.00
C THR A 120 5.03 -2.73 14.16
N GLY A 121 5.02 -3.50 13.06
CA GLY A 121 5.27 -4.94 13.06
C GLY A 121 4.12 -5.79 13.60
N LYS A 122 3.02 -5.17 14.07
CA LYS A 122 1.85 -5.82 14.65
C LYS A 122 0.81 -6.15 13.57
N VAL A 123 -0.06 -7.10 13.86
CA VAL A 123 -1.27 -7.35 13.06
C VAL A 123 -2.34 -6.35 13.48
N GLU A 124 -2.79 -5.52 12.55
CA GLU A 124 -3.69 -4.39 12.79
C GLU A 124 -4.79 -4.36 11.73
N ALA A 125 -5.91 -3.69 12.05
CA ALA A 125 -6.99 -3.48 11.09
C ALA A 125 -6.52 -2.57 9.94
N LYS A 126 -6.90 -2.92 8.72
CA LYS A 126 -6.53 -2.24 7.49
C LYS A 126 -7.73 -2.15 6.55
N SER A 127 -7.88 -1.02 5.88
CA SER A 127 -8.79 -0.84 4.74
C SER A 127 -7.96 -0.68 3.48
N THR A 128 -8.17 -1.50 2.47
CA THR A 128 -7.48 -1.40 1.18
C THR A 128 -8.49 -1.09 0.08
N TYR A 129 -8.20 -0.03 -0.66
CA TYR A 129 -8.85 0.31 -1.90
C TYR A 129 -8.25 -0.53 -3.02
N VAL A 130 -9.13 -1.23 -3.73
CA VAL A 130 -8.83 -2.00 -4.93
C VAL A 130 -9.22 -1.15 -6.14
N LEU A 131 -8.34 -1.05 -7.12
CA LEU A 131 -8.62 -0.41 -8.41
C LEU A 131 -8.05 -1.27 -9.54
N ARG A 132 -8.93 -1.82 -10.38
CA ARG A 132 -8.54 -2.54 -11.59
C ARG A 132 -8.05 -1.57 -12.66
N VAL A 133 -6.91 -1.89 -13.24
CA VAL A 133 -6.37 -1.29 -14.47
C VAL A 133 -6.02 -2.42 -15.41
N GLU A 134 -6.73 -2.50 -16.54
CA GLU A 134 -6.55 -3.57 -17.52
C GLU A 134 -6.73 -4.98 -16.91
N ASP A 135 -5.67 -5.79 -16.92
CA ASP A 135 -5.62 -7.17 -16.47
C ASP A 135 -5.05 -7.36 -15.05
N VAL A 136 -4.92 -6.27 -14.29
CA VAL A 136 -4.42 -6.28 -12.91
C VAL A 136 -5.21 -5.36 -11.99
N SER A 137 -5.12 -5.58 -10.69
CA SER A 137 -5.61 -4.68 -9.66
C SER A 137 -4.46 -4.06 -8.87
N LEU A 138 -4.55 -2.74 -8.70
CA LEU A 138 -3.75 -1.98 -7.75
C LEU A 138 -4.47 -1.96 -6.39
N GLU A 139 -3.70 -2.21 -5.34
CA GLU A 139 -4.17 -2.34 -3.96
C GLU A 139 -3.43 -1.30 -3.10
N ALA A 140 -4.12 -0.26 -2.64
CA ALA A 140 -3.58 0.76 -1.75
C ALA A 140 -4.41 0.82 -0.46
N GLY A 141 -3.80 0.80 0.71
CA GLY A 141 -4.56 0.77 1.95
C GLY A 141 -3.97 1.52 3.11
N ILE A 142 -4.82 1.77 4.10
CA ILE A 142 -4.53 2.50 5.33
C ILE A 142 -4.76 1.58 6.54
N TYR A 143 -3.92 1.73 7.56
CA TYR A 143 -4.12 1.05 8.83
C TYR A 143 -5.02 1.90 9.73
N LYS A 144 -6.00 1.26 10.38
CA LYS A 144 -6.92 1.93 11.31
C LYS A 144 -6.21 2.01 12.67
N HIS A 145 -5.95 3.23 13.10
CA HIS A 145 -5.33 3.55 14.41
C HIS A 145 -6.33 4.33 15.27
#